data_AF-A0A443SPP3-F1
#
_entry.id   AF-A0A443SPP3-F1
#
_cell.length_a   1.000
_cell.length_b   1.000
_cell.length_c   1.000
_cell.angle_alpha   90.00
_cell.angle_beta   90.00
_cell.angle_gamma   90.00
#
_symmetry.space_group_name_H-M   'P 1'
#
loop_
_entity.id
_entity.type
_entity.pdbx_description
1 polymer ?
#
loop_
_entity_poly.entity_id
_entity_poly.type
_entity_poly.pdbx_seq_one_letter_code
_entity_poly.pdbx_strand_id
1 'polypeptide(L)' 'MIKAIAFFLFANLNYFNCQNVINTLVSTSYGNIRGSANPMATNPQRFIVSFYGIPYAQPPINTNRLRNNLKSFQIT' A
#
# COMPACT_ATOMS: atom_id res chain seq x y z
N MET A 1 23.22 39.07 -1.47
CA MET A 1 22.50 38.44 -2.60
C MET A 1 22.81 36.94 -2.72
N ILE A 2 24.08 36.51 -2.68
CA ILE A 2 24.50 35.09 -2.72
C ILE A 2 23.90 34.17 -1.64
N LYS A 3 23.73 34.65 -0.39
CA LYS A 3 23.12 33.85 0.69
C LYS A 3 21.65 33.47 0.43
N ALA A 4 20.88 34.35 -0.23
CA ALA A 4 19.49 34.09 -0.55
C ALA A 4 19.35 33.05 -1.67
N ILE A 5 20.25 33.08 -2.66
CA ILE A 5 20.30 32.09 -3.75
C ILE A 5 20.65 30.72 -3.19
N ALA A 6 21.65 30.62 -2.31
CA ALA A 6 22.03 29.34 -1.68
C ALA A 6 20.88 28.75 -0.84
N PHE A 7 20.14 29.60 -0.11
CA PHE A 7 18.98 29.17 0.68
C PHE A 7 17.83 28.67 -0.22
N PHE A 8 17.53 29.39 -1.30
CA PHE A 8 16.53 28.96 -2.28
C PHE A 8 16.91 27.63 -2.95
N LEU A 9 18.18 27.46 -3.35
CA LEU A 9 18.65 26.21 -3.95
C LEU A 9 18.57 25.03 -2.97
N PHE A 10 18.95 25.25 -1.71
CA PHE A 10 18.88 24.22 -0.68
C PHE A 10 17.43 23.83 -0.36
N ALA A 11 16.51 24.80 -0.27
CA ALA A 11 15.09 24.53 -0.06
C ALA A 11 14.45 23.74 -1.22
N ASN A 12 14.77 24.08 -2.47
CA ASN A 12 14.25 23.38 -3.65
C ASN A 12 14.78 21.93 -3.77
N LEU A 13 16.05 21.69 -3.42
CA LEU A 13 16.63 20.34 -3.40
C LEU A 13 16.01 19.44 -2.33
N ASN A 14 15.70 19.99 -1.14
CA ASN A 14 15.00 19.23 -0.10
C ASN A 14 13.53 18.98 -0.45
N TYR A 15 12.88 19.89 -1.17
CA TYR A 15 11.50 19.74 -1.62
C TYR A 15 11.34 18.59 -2.64
N PHE A 16 12.33 18.38 -3.51
CA PHE A 16 12.30 17.31 -4.53
C PHE A 16 12.42 15.89 -3.93
N ASN A 17 13.05 15.77 -2.75
CA ASN A 17 13.24 14.48 -2.07
C ASN A 17 11.99 13.99 -1.32
N CYS A 18 10.95 14.82 -1.17
CA CYS A 18 9.68 14.45 -0.54
C CYS A 18 8.64 14.05 -1.60
N GLN A 19 8.96 13.06 -2.44
CA GLN A 19 8.04 12.59 -3.47
C GLN A 19 7.56 11.16 -3.20
N ASN A 20 6.25 11.06 -2.97
CA ASN A 20 5.37 9.90 -3.13
C ASN A 20 5.64 8.64 -2.29
N VAL A 21 5.53 8.77 -0.96
CA VAL A 21 5.19 7.60 -0.14
C VAL A 21 3.72 7.25 -0.39
N ILE A 22 3.48 6.29 -1.27
CA ILE A 22 2.13 5.77 -1.52
C ILE A 22 1.68 5.05 -0.25
N ASN A 23 0.64 5.57 0.40
CA ASN A 23 0.08 4.92 1.58
C ASN A 23 -0.67 3.66 1.15
N THR A 24 -0.12 2.50 1.48
CA THR A 24 -0.69 1.18 1.15
C THR A 24 -1.46 0.54 2.30
N LEU A 25 -1.80 1.31 3.33
CA LEU A 25 -2.58 0.84 4.47
C LEU A 25 -4.08 0.93 4.17
N VAL A 26 -4.78 -0.20 4.24
CA VAL A 26 -6.23 -0.30 4.05
C VAL A 26 -6.85 -0.92 5.30
N SER A 27 -7.97 -0.35 5.75
CA SER A 27 -8.75 -0.90 6.86
C SER A 27 -9.80 -1.88 6.32
N THR A 28 -9.93 -3.04 6.95
CA THR A 28 -10.94 -4.05 6.62
C THR A 28 -11.79 -4.32 7.87
N SER A 29 -12.92 -5.02 7.71
CA SER A 29 -13.74 -5.46 8.83
C SER A 29 -13.01 -6.39 9.82
N TYR A 30 -11.86 -6.95 9.42
CA TYR A 30 -11.04 -7.85 10.23
C TYR A 30 -9.71 -7.23 10.68
N GLY A 31 -9.46 -5.95 10.37
CA GLY A 31 -8.24 -5.23 10.75
C GLY A 31 -7.51 -4.58 9.58
N ASN A 32 -6.35 -3.99 9.85
CA ASN A 32 -5.57 -3.26 8.86
C ASN A 32 -4.65 -4.18 8.07
N ILE A 33 -4.59 -3.98 6.76
CA ILE A 33 -3.69 -4.68 5.84
C ILE A 33 -2.76 -3.69 5.15
N ARG A 34 -1.52 -4.10 4.91
CA ARG A 34 -0.53 -3.30 4.18
C ARG A 34 -0.22 -3.96 2.85
N GLY A 35 -0.44 -3.22 1.76
CA GLY A 35 -0.11 -3.62 0.41
C GLY A 35 1.31 -3.20 -0.01
N SER A 36 1.68 -3.60 -1.22
CA SER A 36 2.91 -3.14 -1.89
C SER A 36 2.53 -2.31 -3.12
N ALA A 37 3.10 -1.11 -3.25
CA ALA A 37 2.90 -0.25 -4.40
C ALA A 37 4.04 -0.49 -5.40
N ASN A 38 3.72 -1.03 -6.57
CA ASN A 38 4.69 -1.28 -7.63
C ASN A 38 4.34 -0.44 -8.86
N PRO A 39 5.34 0.16 -9.54
CA PRO A 39 5.10 0.88 -10.79
C PRO A 39 4.57 -0.08 -11.86
N MET A 40 3.68 0.42 -12.70
CA MET A 40 3.13 -0.34 -13.82
C MET A 40 4.21 -0.52 -14.89
N ALA A 41 4.33 -1.73 -15.45
CA ALA A 41 5.33 -2.02 -16.48
C ALA A 41 5.18 -1.14 -17.74
N THR A 42 3.95 -0.73 -18.07
CA THR A 42 3.65 0.12 -19.23
C THR A 42 3.77 1.61 -18.94
N ASN A 43 3.71 2.03 -17.67
CA ASN A 43 3.81 3.43 -17.28
C ASN A 43 4.39 3.57 -15.85
N PRO A 44 5.66 3.98 -15.71
CA PRO A 44 6.32 4.11 -14.41
C PRO A 44 5.78 5.26 -13.54
N GLN A 45 4.94 6.14 -14.08
CA GLN A 45 4.26 7.19 -13.31
C GLN A 45 2.95 6.70 -12.65
N ARG A 46 2.47 5.51 -13.02
CA ARG A 46 1.29 4.88 -12.43
C ARG A 46 1.70 3.71 -11.55
N PHE A 47 1.08 3.60 -10.40
CA PHE A 47 1.36 2.54 -9.43
C PHE A 47 0.15 1.63 -9.28
N ILE A 48 0.42 0.34 -9.14
CA ILE A 48 -0.56 -0.68 -8.78
C ILE A 48 -0.26 -1.06 -7.32
N VAL A 49 -1.29 -0.97 -6.48
CA VAL A 49 -1.20 -1.44 -5.09
C VAL A 49 -1.73 -2.86 -5.04
N SER A 50 -0.83 -3.80 -4.73
CA SER A 50 -1.15 -5.22 -4.65
C SER A 50 -1.19 -5.68 -3.20
N PHE A 51 -2.18 -6.49 -2.86
CA PHE A 51 -2.33 -7.11 -1.54
C PHE A 51 -2.31 -8.64 -1.71
N TYR A 52 -1.34 -9.30 -1.09
CA TYR A 52 -1.13 -10.74 -1.22
C TYR A 52 -1.45 -11.45 0.10
N GLY A 53 -2.02 -12.66 0.00
CA GLY A 53 -2.23 -13.52 1.18
C GLY A 53 -3.27 -13.01 2.17
N ILE A 54 -4.23 -12.19 1.75
CA ILE A 54 -5.30 -11.71 2.64
C ILE A 54 -6.15 -12.92 3.08
N PRO A 55 -6.28 -13.17 4.40
CA PRO A 55 -7.14 -14.24 4.89
C PRO A 55 -8.62 -13.88 4.67
N TYR A 56 -9.33 -14.69 3.88
CA TYR A 56 -10.76 -14.51 3.62
C TYR A 56 -11.64 -15.50 4.40
N ALA A 57 -11.03 -16.54 4.95
CA ALA A 57 -11.70 -17.56 5.73
C ALA A 57 -10.75 -18.11 6.79
N GLN A 58 -11.31 -18.75 7.80
CA GLN A 58 -10.53 -19.49 8.77
C GLN A 58 -9.84 -20.68 8.07
N PRO A 59 -8.55 -20.93 8.29
CA PRO A 59 -7.86 -22.08 7.71
C PRO A 59 -8.62 -23.38 8.01
N PRO A 60 -8.90 -24.23 7.01
CA PRO A 60 -9.67 -25.45 7.18
C PRO A 60 -8.79 -26.59 7.75
N ILE A 61 -8.21 -26.34 8.93
CA ILE A 61 -7.43 -27.32 9.69
C ILE A 61 -8.36 -28.12 10.62
N ASN A 62 -7.97 -29.35 10.94
CA ASN A 62 -8.74 -30.29 11.79
C ASN A 62 -10.13 -30.66 11.22
N THR A 63 -11.17 -30.73 12.07
CA THR A 63 -12.55 -31.13 11.74
C THR A 63 -13.26 -30.24 10.70
N ASN A 64 -12.64 -29.12 10.32
CA ASN A 64 -13.16 -28.16 9.35
C ASN A 64 -12.85 -28.50 7.89
N ARG A 65 -12.12 -29.58 7.59
CA ARG A 65 -11.84 -30.04 6.20
C ARG A 65 -13.10 -30.32 5.36
N LEU A 66 -14.28 -30.40 5.97
CA LEU A 66 -15.57 -30.70 5.31
C LEU A 66 -16.70 -29.71 5.62
N ARG A 67 -16.43 -28.59 6.32
CA ARG A 67 -17.46 -27.56 6.58
C ARG A 67 -17.29 -26.38 5.62
N ASN A 68 -18.32 -26.12 4.83
CA ASN A 68 -18.41 -24.92 3.99
C ASN A 68 -18.47 -23.67 4.90
N ASN A 69 -17.34 -22.99 5.08
CA ASN A 69 -17.20 -21.78 5.90
C ASN A 69 -16.68 -20.62 5.04
N LEU A 70 -17.53 -20.05 4.20
CA LEU A 70 -17.23 -18.83 3.46
C LEU A 70 -17.93 -17.65 4.15
N LYS A 71 -17.17 -16.80 4.85
CA LYS A 71 -17.63 -15.44 5.16
C LYS A 71 -17.26 -14.55 3.97
N SER A 72 -18.22 -13.76 3.47
CA SER A 72 -17.95 -12.83 2.38
C SER A 72 -17.02 -11.72 2.86
N PHE A 73 -15.85 -11.61 2.23
CA PHE A 73 -14.91 -10.51 2.44
C PHE A 73 -15.34 -9.34 1.54
N GLN A 74 -15.65 -8.19 2.16
CA GLN A 74 -16.02 -6.95 1.47
C GLN A 74 -14.93 -5.91 1.78
N ILE A 75 -14.34 -5.34 0.73
CA ILE A 75 -13.42 -4.20 0.83
C ILE A 75 -14.28 -2.96 0.65
N THR A 76 -14.29 -2.05 1.63
CA THR A 76 -15.04 -0.79 1.60
C THR A 76 -14.09 0.37 1.35
#